data_AF-A0A7X1ZI86-F1
#
_entry.id   AF-A0A7X1ZI86-F1
#
_cell.length_a   1.000
_cell.length_b   1.000
_cell.length_c   1.000
_cell.angle_alpha   90.00
_cell.angle_beta   90.00
_cell.angle_gamma   90.00
#
_symmetry.space_group_name_H-M   'P 1'
#
loop_
_entity.id
_entity.type
_entity.pdbx_description
1 polymer ?
#
loop_
_entity_poly.entity_id
_entity_poly.type
_entity_poly.pdbx_seq_one_letter_code
_entity_poly.pdbx_strand_id
1 'polypeptide(L)'
;MSVFASLLTSSQAMATQSHVMERISDNVANMNTIGYKSFDAHLRDTINHVTGQGDTFLSVSAVDIRRAEAQGIVQSTGRPLDVALNGQGFFITNPAFDGSGEQHFTRAGSTTTGLGDDGNSYLVNSSGQFYQGWALDADGGLDTSGPLGPIQIDNIEGLPGEPTTEVAFSGNVDANATQSRNFEVSVWSSPDAAGDNDPYALVMTWTPGAPNSNAWTVSYTVRGPDGTSTPLPETTAVQFDGLGQYVSPPDPAVISVPFANGTSSSISVDLSHMTQFGGGGFVENWQEGNGYPEGRVSNTAFDNRGRLMVQYSNGQSRALYQLAVADFPAPQKLDDAGSTMFTYNPEAGAPEIYAAQAASTRTAIVSGSVEASTVDVAKEFTNMITTQKAYSTSATVFRTSDEMMQTASGLKR
;
A
#
# COMPACT_ATOMS: atom_id res chain seq x y z
N MET A 1 -15.50 60.91 8.05
CA MET A 1 -15.11 59.79 8.94
C MET A 1 -15.72 60.05 10.30
N SER A 2 -16.93 59.53 10.54
CA SER A 2 -17.55 59.54 11.86
C SER A 2 -16.74 58.69 12.84
N VAL A 3 -16.59 59.12 14.11
CA VAL A 3 -15.92 58.31 15.16
C VAL A 3 -16.64 56.96 15.35
N PHE A 4 -17.93 56.87 14.97
CA PHE A 4 -18.66 55.60 14.93
C PHE A 4 -18.15 54.65 13.84
N ALA A 5 -17.78 55.19 12.67
CA ALA A 5 -17.23 54.37 11.58
C ALA A 5 -15.85 53.80 11.96
N SER A 6 -15.00 54.58 12.65
CA SER A 6 -13.70 54.08 13.12
C SER A 6 -13.86 52.97 14.17
N LEU A 7 -14.80 53.09 15.12
CA LEU A 7 -15.08 52.03 16.09
C LEU A 7 -15.54 50.73 15.42
N LEU A 8 -16.43 50.82 14.42
CA LEU A 8 -16.93 49.65 13.69
C LEU A 8 -15.83 48.96 12.90
N THR A 9 -15.02 49.71 12.15
CA THR A 9 -13.88 49.15 11.40
C THR A 9 -12.85 48.54 12.34
N SER A 10 -12.51 49.19 13.47
CA SER A 10 -11.57 48.63 14.45
C SER A 10 -12.11 47.37 15.13
N SER A 11 -13.39 47.32 15.47
CA SER A 11 -14.02 46.13 16.05
C SER A 11 -14.00 44.94 15.10
N GLN A 12 -14.32 45.16 13.82
CA GLN A 12 -14.29 44.11 12.80
C GLN A 12 -12.87 43.65 12.47
N ALA A 13 -11.91 44.57 12.44
CA ALA A 13 -10.49 44.22 12.29
C ALA A 13 -10.01 43.35 13.47
N MET A 14 -10.38 43.70 14.70
CA MET A 14 -10.06 42.88 15.87
C MET A 14 -10.69 41.49 15.78
N ALA A 15 -11.99 41.39 15.45
CA ALA A 15 -12.68 40.11 15.30
C ALA A 15 -12.04 39.24 14.21
N THR A 16 -11.70 39.84 13.07
CA THR A 16 -11.04 39.15 11.97
C THR A 16 -9.64 38.68 12.37
N GLN A 17 -8.88 39.51 13.09
CA GLN A 17 -7.56 39.12 13.56
C GLN A 17 -7.60 38.03 14.64
N SER A 18 -8.64 38.01 15.48
CA SER A 18 -8.90 36.92 16.42
C SER A 18 -9.14 35.60 15.68
N HIS A 19 -9.90 35.62 14.59
CA HIS A 19 -10.10 34.44 13.75
C HIS A 19 -8.80 33.97 13.07
N VAL A 20 -7.96 34.91 12.60
CA VAL A 20 -6.63 34.56 12.08
C VAL A 20 -5.75 33.94 13.19
N MET A 21 -5.79 34.46 14.42
CA MET A 21 -5.10 33.83 15.55
C MET A 21 -5.61 32.42 15.83
N GLU A 22 -6.92 32.18 15.74
CA GLU A 22 -7.54 30.87 15.92
C GLU A 22 -6.98 29.86 14.91
N ARG A 23 -6.97 30.20 13.61
CA ARG A 23 -6.43 29.32 12.57
C ARG A 23 -4.94 29.02 12.75
N ILE A 24 -4.14 30.02 13.13
CA ILE A 24 -2.71 29.82 13.45
C ILE A 24 -2.56 28.88 14.65
N SER A 25 -3.41 29.03 15.68
CA SER A 25 -3.38 28.20 16.87
C SER A 25 -3.76 26.75 16.54
N ASP A 26 -4.77 26.55 15.70
CA ASP A 26 -5.17 25.23 15.20
C ASP A 26 -4.05 24.55 14.40
N ASN A 27 -3.40 25.30 13.51
CA ASN A 27 -2.24 24.81 12.75
C ASN A 27 -1.13 24.35 13.70
N VAL A 28 -0.73 25.20 14.65
CA VAL A 28 0.34 24.88 15.62
C VAL A 28 -0.04 23.68 16.50
N ALA A 29 -1.29 23.59 16.94
CA ALA A 29 -1.75 22.45 17.75
C ALA A 29 -1.68 21.12 16.97
N ASN A 30 -1.89 21.15 15.65
CA ASN A 30 -1.89 19.98 14.77
C ASN A 30 -0.59 19.78 13.99
N MET A 31 0.51 20.40 14.42
CA MET A 31 1.81 20.27 13.73
C MET A 31 2.37 18.84 13.71
N ASN A 32 1.98 18.00 14.68
CA ASN A 32 2.40 16.60 14.76
C ASN A 32 1.29 15.63 14.35
N THR A 33 0.13 16.14 13.90
CA THR A 33 -0.97 15.30 13.45
C THR A 33 -0.67 14.78 12.04
N ILE A 34 -0.59 13.47 11.90
CA ILE A 34 -0.30 12.78 10.63
C ILE A 34 -1.40 13.13 9.61
N GLY A 35 -1.01 13.50 8.39
CA GLY A 35 -1.94 13.83 7.31
C GLY A 35 -2.70 15.15 7.49
N TYR A 36 -2.38 15.97 8.51
CA TYR A 36 -3.04 17.26 8.71
C TYR A 36 -2.68 18.27 7.62
N LYS A 37 -3.71 18.93 7.08
CA LYS A 37 -3.60 19.99 6.08
C LYS A 37 -3.90 21.35 6.71
N SER A 38 -2.92 22.24 6.64
CA SER A 38 -2.99 23.57 7.25
C SER A 38 -4.04 24.48 6.60
N PHE A 39 -4.54 25.41 7.40
CA PHE A 39 -5.44 26.47 6.98
C PHE A 39 -4.69 27.79 6.84
N ASP A 40 -4.92 28.51 5.74
CA ASP A 40 -4.47 29.90 5.58
C ASP A 40 -5.68 30.84 5.63
N ALA A 41 -5.71 31.71 6.63
CA ALA A 41 -6.73 32.75 6.75
C ALA A 41 -6.36 33.98 5.90
N HIS A 42 -7.16 34.27 4.87
CA HIS A 42 -6.97 35.41 4.00
C HIS A 42 -7.91 36.55 4.37
N LEU A 43 -7.38 37.77 4.40
CA LEU A 43 -8.14 38.98 4.66
C LEU A 43 -8.70 39.52 3.34
N ARG A 44 -10.00 39.82 3.32
CA ARG A 44 -10.66 40.49 2.21
C ARG A 44 -11.31 41.78 2.70
N ASP A 45 -11.21 42.83 1.88
CA ASP A 45 -11.94 44.06 2.12
C ASP A 45 -13.41 43.89 1.72
N THR A 46 -14.30 44.44 2.54
CA THR A 46 -15.73 44.47 2.26
C THR A 46 -16.17 45.93 2.32
N ILE A 47 -16.77 46.40 1.23
CA ILE A 47 -17.34 47.75 1.20
C ILE A 47 -18.78 47.63 1.69
N ASN A 48 -19.08 48.22 2.85
CA ASN A 48 -20.45 48.29 3.32
C ASN A 48 -21.06 49.62 2.88
N HIS A 49 -22.01 49.56 1.95
CA HIS A 49 -22.73 50.73 1.48
C HIS A 49 -23.97 50.92 2.36
N VAL A 50 -23.99 51.98 3.17
CA VAL A 50 -25.24 52.39 3.82
C VAL A 50 -25.99 53.30 2.86
N THR A 51 -26.99 52.75 2.17
CA THR A 51 -27.88 53.55 1.30
C THR A 51 -28.60 54.62 2.12
N GLY A 52 -28.37 55.90 1.81
CA GLY A 52 -29.15 57.04 2.33
C GLY A 52 -28.34 58.26 2.80
N GLN A 53 -27.08 58.07 3.22
CA GLN A 53 -26.15 59.15 3.58
C GLN A 53 -24.76 58.66 3.13
N GLY A 54 -24.01 59.44 2.34
CA GLY A 54 -22.79 59.01 1.62
C GLY A 54 -21.57 58.60 2.44
N ASP A 55 -21.75 57.97 3.61
CA ASP A 55 -20.68 57.36 4.40
C ASP A 55 -20.46 55.90 3.94
N THR A 56 -19.57 55.70 2.97
CA THR A 56 -18.92 54.39 2.73
C THR A 56 -17.90 54.14 3.82
N PHE A 57 -17.99 53.00 4.50
CA PHE A 57 -16.90 52.51 5.35
C PHE A 57 -16.37 51.17 4.84
N LEU A 58 -15.05 51.02 4.88
CA LEU A 58 -14.37 49.78 4.57
C LEU A 58 -14.38 48.90 5.82
N SER A 59 -14.78 47.65 5.62
CA SER A 59 -14.75 46.56 6.58
C SER A 59 -13.73 45.52 6.10
N VAL A 60 -13.34 44.63 7.00
CA VAL A 60 -12.46 43.51 6.71
C VAL A 60 -13.13 42.23 7.20
N SER A 61 -12.98 41.17 6.42
CA SER A 61 -13.47 39.83 6.76
C SER A 61 -12.37 38.80 6.44
N ALA A 62 -12.35 37.70 7.18
CA ALA A 62 -11.46 36.58 6.92
C ALA A 62 -12.19 35.53 6.08
N VAL A 63 -11.46 34.95 5.13
CA VAL A 63 -11.85 33.75 4.39
C VAL A 63 -10.78 32.71 4.61
N ASP A 64 -11.17 31.54 5.07
CA ASP A 64 -10.25 30.43 5.24
C ASP A 64 -10.08 29.66 3.94
N ILE A 65 -8.82 29.38 3.60
CA ILE A 65 -8.47 28.52 2.49
C ILE A 65 -7.68 27.35 3.07
N ARG A 66 -8.24 26.15 2.98
CA ARG A 66 -7.55 24.93 3.39
C ARG A 66 -6.63 24.47 2.27
N ARG A 67 -5.38 24.15 2.60
CA ARG A 67 -4.39 23.67 1.63
C ARG A 67 -4.46 22.15 1.49
N ALA A 68 -5.62 21.64 1.08
CA ALA A 68 -5.87 20.20 0.97
C ALA A 68 -4.93 19.52 -0.06
N GLU A 69 -4.49 20.27 -1.06
CA GLU A 69 -3.57 19.87 -2.12
C GLU A 69 -2.07 19.91 -1.73
N ALA A 70 -1.73 20.60 -0.64
CA ALA A 70 -0.32 20.73 -0.24
C ALA A 70 0.22 19.38 0.26
N GLN A 71 1.40 18.98 -0.19
CA GLN A 71 2.06 17.75 0.23
C GLN A 71 2.97 18.01 1.44
N GLY A 72 2.78 17.22 2.50
CA GLY A 72 3.68 17.15 3.66
C GLY A 72 4.86 16.24 3.39
N ILE A 73 5.88 16.31 4.26
CA ILE A 73 7.05 15.43 4.16
C ILE A 73 6.62 14.00 4.44
N VAL A 74 6.97 13.08 3.53
CA VAL A 74 6.76 11.64 3.75
C VAL A 74 7.89 11.11 4.63
N GLN A 75 7.55 10.54 5.79
CA GLN A 75 8.50 10.00 6.74
C GLN A 75 8.29 8.50 6.91
N SER A 76 9.37 7.73 6.88
CA SER A 76 9.29 6.29 7.12
C SER A 76 9.05 5.99 8.60
N THR A 77 8.07 5.15 8.89
CA THR A 77 7.72 4.69 10.25
C THR A 77 8.29 3.32 10.56
N GLY A 78 8.64 2.54 9.54
CA GLY A 78 9.09 1.15 9.68
C GLY A 78 7.98 0.15 9.98
N ARG A 79 6.71 0.57 10.03
CA ARG A 79 5.56 -0.33 10.23
C ARG A 79 5.00 -0.76 8.86
N PRO A 80 4.90 -2.05 8.55
CA PRO A 80 4.57 -2.53 7.20
C PRO A 80 3.15 -2.18 6.72
N LEU A 81 2.25 -1.84 7.64
CA LEU A 81 0.86 -1.46 7.35
C LEU A 81 0.67 0.05 7.15
N ASP A 82 1.64 0.88 7.56
CA ASP A 82 1.57 2.32 7.33
C ASP A 82 1.84 2.64 5.85
N VAL A 83 1.07 3.56 5.29
CA VAL A 83 1.17 3.95 3.88
C VAL A 83 1.09 5.47 3.74
N ALA A 84 1.87 6.03 2.82
CA ALA A 84 1.81 7.44 2.48
C ALA A 84 1.53 7.63 1.00
N LEU A 85 0.76 8.68 0.68
CA LEU A 85 0.60 9.16 -0.69
C LEU A 85 1.66 10.23 -0.96
N ASN A 86 2.43 10.03 -2.01
CA ASN A 86 3.34 11.02 -2.57
C ASN A 86 2.72 11.53 -3.87
N GLY A 87 2.11 12.71 -3.82
CA GLY A 87 1.40 13.31 -4.95
C GLY A 87 -0.03 13.70 -4.59
N GLN A 88 -0.87 13.83 -5.62
CA GLN A 88 -2.29 14.19 -5.46
C GLN A 88 -3.13 12.97 -5.05
N GLY A 89 -4.38 13.18 -4.64
CA GLY A 89 -5.27 12.08 -4.21
C GLY A 89 -5.35 11.82 -2.70
N PHE A 90 -6.38 11.09 -2.30
CA PHE A 90 -6.77 10.81 -0.92
C PHE A 90 -7.11 9.33 -0.78
N PHE A 91 -6.88 8.77 0.41
CA PHE A 91 -7.43 7.47 0.77
C PHE A 91 -8.92 7.58 0.99
N ILE A 92 -9.66 6.55 0.60
CA ILE A 92 -11.10 6.45 0.83
C ILE A 92 -11.33 5.63 2.11
N THR A 93 -12.10 6.18 3.04
CA THR A 93 -12.51 5.52 4.27
C THR A 93 -14.03 5.51 4.40
N ASN A 94 -14.58 4.51 5.07
CA ASN A 94 -16.00 4.45 5.38
C ASN A 94 -16.21 4.15 6.87
N PRO A 95 -17.07 4.89 7.58
CA PRO A 95 -17.45 4.56 8.96
C PRO A 95 -18.27 3.27 9.05
N ALA A 96 -19.01 2.90 8.01
CA ALA A 96 -19.82 1.69 7.99
C ALA A 96 -19.02 0.50 7.43
N PHE A 97 -19.19 -0.64 8.09
CA PHE A 97 -18.54 -1.88 7.72
C PHE A 97 -19.01 -2.43 6.36
N ASP A 98 -20.28 -2.24 6.02
CA ASP A 98 -20.91 -2.67 4.77
C ASP A 98 -20.67 -1.74 3.58
N GLY A 99 -19.93 -0.63 3.78
CA GLY A 99 -19.69 0.38 2.76
C GLY A 99 -20.90 1.28 2.44
N SER A 100 -22.01 1.19 3.19
CA SER A 100 -23.24 1.97 2.96
C SER A 100 -23.19 3.40 3.51
N GLY A 101 -22.21 3.69 4.37
CA GLY A 101 -22.01 5.00 4.97
C GLY A 101 -21.45 6.03 3.99
N GLU A 102 -21.50 7.30 4.39
CA GLU A 102 -20.86 8.39 3.64
C GLU A 102 -19.35 8.15 3.54
N GLN A 103 -18.83 8.17 2.32
CA GLN A 103 -17.40 8.02 2.08
C GLN A 103 -16.66 9.26 2.58
N HIS A 104 -15.63 9.01 3.36
CA HIS A 104 -14.70 10.01 3.84
C HIS A 104 -13.39 9.87 3.08
N PHE A 105 -12.66 10.98 2.97
CA PHE A 105 -11.38 11.04 2.30
C PHE A 105 -10.33 11.48 3.30
N THR A 106 -9.15 10.87 3.31
CA THR A 106 -8.08 11.26 4.24
C THR A 106 -6.70 11.14 3.60
N ARG A 107 -5.76 11.90 4.15
CA ARG A 107 -4.33 11.82 3.83
C ARG A 107 -3.54 11.11 4.92
N ALA A 108 -4.16 10.90 6.09
CA ALA A 108 -3.56 10.11 7.14
C ALA A 108 -3.51 8.66 6.68
N GLY A 109 -2.33 8.07 6.65
CA GLY A 109 -2.14 6.65 6.38
C GLY A 109 -1.40 5.93 7.51
N SER A 110 -1.53 6.47 8.72
CA SER A 110 -1.28 5.71 9.95
C SER A 110 -2.43 4.73 10.13
N THR A 111 -2.18 3.47 9.82
CA THR A 111 -3.21 2.44 9.87
C THR A 111 -3.09 1.67 11.18
N THR A 112 -4.23 1.18 11.66
CA THR A 112 -4.30 0.24 12.78
C THR A 112 -5.24 -0.89 12.40
N THR A 113 -5.17 -1.97 13.17
CA THR A 113 -6.08 -3.09 13.04
C THR A 113 -7.32 -2.82 13.89
N GLY A 114 -8.52 -3.07 13.35
CA GLY A 114 -9.79 -2.93 14.06
C GLY A 114 -10.69 -4.12 13.76
N LEU A 115 -11.48 -4.57 14.73
CA LEU A 115 -12.44 -5.64 14.55
C LEU A 115 -13.69 -5.11 13.85
N GLY A 116 -14.10 -5.76 12.76
CA GLY A 116 -15.41 -5.55 12.14
C GLY A 116 -16.51 -6.32 12.88
N ASP A 117 -17.77 -6.06 12.51
CA ASP A 117 -18.95 -6.71 13.10
C ASP A 117 -18.95 -8.23 12.87
N ASP A 118 -18.26 -8.69 11.82
CA ASP A 118 -18.06 -10.12 11.49
C ASP A 118 -17.02 -10.81 12.39
N GLY A 119 -16.34 -10.07 13.27
CA GLY A 119 -15.27 -10.59 14.12
C GLY A 119 -13.89 -10.71 13.46
N ASN A 120 -13.76 -10.36 12.16
CA ASN A 120 -12.49 -10.31 11.44
C ASN A 120 -11.77 -8.97 11.67
N SER A 121 -10.43 -8.96 11.54
CA SER A 121 -9.65 -7.72 11.63
C SER A 121 -9.52 -7.03 10.25
N TYR A 122 -9.79 -5.73 10.23
CA TYR A 122 -9.71 -4.86 9.06
C TYR A 122 -8.73 -3.71 9.28
N LEU A 123 -8.31 -3.10 8.18
CA LEU A 123 -7.52 -1.88 8.19
C LEU A 123 -8.42 -0.70 8.56
N VAL A 124 -8.17 -0.09 9.71
CA VAL A 124 -8.88 1.09 10.19
C VAL A 124 -7.94 2.26 10.44
N ASN A 125 -8.46 3.47 10.37
CA ASN A 125 -7.73 4.66 10.81
C ASN A 125 -7.83 4.86 12.32
N SER A 126 -7.16 5.89 12.85
CA SER A 126 -7.16 6.23 14.28
C SER A 126 -8.54 6.60 14.83
N SER A 127 -9.53 6.91 13.97
CA SER A 127 -10.92 7.17 14.35
C SER A 127 -11.84 5.96 14.16
N GLY A 128 -11.29 4.79 13.80
CA GLY A 128 -12.04 3.54 13.64
C GLY A 128 -12.78 3.39 12.30
N GLN A 129 -12.57 4.26 11.31
CA GLN A 129 -13.16 4.07 9.98
C GLN A 129 -12.32 3.11 9.13
N PHE A 130 -12.99 2.32 8.30
CA PHE A 130 -12.38 1.27 7.48
C PHE A 130 -11.82 1.83 6.17
N TYR A 131 -10.56 1.52 5.86
CA TYR A 131 -9.98 1.83 4.55
C TYR A 131 -10.59 0.96 3.46
N GLN A 132 -10.90 1.60 2.33
CA GLN A 132 -11.56 0.97 1.20
C GLN A 132 -10.58 0.64 0.09
N GLY A 133 -10.82 -0.48 -0.59
CA GLY A 133 -10.04 -0.94 -1.72
C GLY A 133 -10.78 -1.95 -2.57
N TRP A 134 -10.10 -2.44 -3.60
CA TRP A 134 -10.58 -3.55 -4.42
C TRP A 134 -9.95 -4.85 -3.96
N ALA A 135 -10.73 -5.92 -3.91
CA ALA A 135 -10.20 -7.27 -3.81
C ALA A 135 -9.52 -7.65 -5.14
N LEU A 136 -8.40 -8.37 -5.05
CA LEU A 136 -7.74 -8.95 -6.22
C LEU A 136 -8.17 -10.41 -6.39
N ASP A 137 -8.22 -10.84 -7.65
CA ASP A 137 -8.47 -12.23 -8.00
C ASP A 137 -7.30 -13.13 -7.57
N ALA A 138 -7.49 -14.45 -7.66
CA ALA A 138 -6.46 -15.42 -7.28
C ALA A 138 -5.15 -15.27 -8.05
N ASP A 139 -5.22 -14.80 -9.29
CA ASP A 139 -4.07 -14.54 -10.17
C ASP A 139 -3.46 -13.14 -9.98
N GLY A 140 -3.96 -12.35 -9.01
CA GLY A 140 -3.53 -10.96 -8.80
C GLY A 140 -4.08 -9.97 -9.84
N GLY A 141 -5.16 -10.35 -10.54
CA GLY A 141 -5.94 -9.46 -11.39
C GLY A 141 -6.67 -8.40 -10.57
N LEU A 142 -6.77 -7.18 -11.12
CA LEU A 142 -7.44 -6.05 -10.47
C LEU A 142 -8.61 -5.58 -11.33
N ASP A 143 -9.83 -5.68 -10.79
CA ASP A 143 -11.01 -5.05 -11.38
C ASP A 143 -11.32 -3.71 -10.68
N THR A 144 -10.84 -2.62 -11.27
CA THR A 144 -11.13 -1.25 -10.78
C THR A 144 -12.58 -0.80 -10.99
N SER A 145 -13.39 -1.57 -11.73
CA SER A 145 -14.82 -1.30 -11.93
C SER A 145 -15.72 -2.00 -10.89
N GLY A 146 -15.14 -2.89 -10.08
CA GLY A 146 -15.81 -3.57 -8.98
C GLY A 146 -16.15 -2.64 -7.80
N PRO A 147 -17.06 -3.08 -6.91
CA PRO A 147 -17.40 -2.32 -5.71
C PRO A 147 -16.18 -2.19 -4.79
N LEU A 148 -16.07 -1.02 -4.15
CA LEU A 148 -15.11 -0.80 -3.07
C LEU A 148 -15.58 -1.52 -1.82
N GLY A 149 -14.67 -2.26 -1.18
CA GLY A 149 -14.92 -2.95 0.07
C GLY A 149 -13.84 -2.66 1.12
N PRO A 150 -14.12 -2.94 2.41
CA PRO A 150 -13.15 -2.79 3.48
C PRO A 150 -11.99 -3.78 3.30
N ILE A 151 -10.77 -3.31 3.58
CA ILE A 151 -9.56 -4.14 3.45
C ILE A 151 -9.41 -5.01 4.70
N GLN A 152 -9.57 -6.32 4.52
CA GLN A 152 -9.35 -7.32 5.55
C GLN A 152 -7.88 -7.71 5.64
N ILE A 153 -7.37 -7.85 6.87
CA ILE A 153 -5.95 -8.16 7.14
C ILE A 153 -5.77 -9.45 7.95
N ASP A 154 -6.85 -10.04 8.44
CA ASP A 154 -6.86 -11.23 9.30
C ASP A 154 -7.90 -12.24 8.80
N ASN A 155 -7.76 -13.51 9.16
CA ASN A 155 -8.50 -14.63 8.55
C ASN A 155 -8.30 -14.73 7.02
N ILE A 156 -7.08 -14.41 6.58
CA ILE A 156 -6.62 -14.75 5.24
C ILE A 156 -6.44 -16.27 5.24
N GLU A 157 -7.21 -16.97 4.40
CA GLU A 157 -7.07 -18.41 4.24
C GLU A 157 -5.61 -18.78 3.96
N GLY A 158 -5.15 -19.89 4.54
CA GLY A 158 -3.84 -20.44 4.20
C GLY A 158 -3.76 -20.63 2.69
N LEU A 159 -2.59 -20.36 2.10
CA LEU A 159 -2.40 -20.66 0.69
C LEU A 159 -2.44 -22.19 0.55
N PRO A 160 -3.41 -22.76 -0.18
CA PRO A 160 -3.45 -24.20 -0.38
C PRO A 160 -2.18 -24.63 -1.12
N GLY A 161 -1.63 -25.78 -0.75
CA GLY A 161 -0.49 -26.34 -1.46
C GLY A 161 -0.88 -26.72 -2.89
N GLU A 162 -0.01 -26.43 -3.85
CA GLU A 162 -0.17 -26.86 -5.24
C GLU A 162 0.72 -28.07 -5.54
N PRO A 163 0.15 -29.13 -6.15
CA PRO A 163 0.93 -30.30 -6.53
C PRO A 163 1.95 -29.92 -7.61
N THR A 164 3.14 -30.52 -7.54
CA THR A 164 4.16 -30.35 -8.57
C THR A 164 3.70 -31.05 -9.86
N THR A 165 3.68 -30.32 -10.97
CA THR A 165 3.42 -30.86 -12.32
C THR A 165 4.64 -30.78 -13.22
N GLU A 166 5.60 -29.92 -12.89
CA GLU A 166 6.81 -29.70 -13.67
C GLU A 166 8.02 -29.53 -12.77
N VAL A 167 9.13 -30.13 -13.19
CA VAL A 167 10.45 -29.98 -12.61
C VAL A 167 11.45 -29.75 -13.73
N ALA A 168 12.15 -28.63 -13.66
CA ALA A 168 13.26 -28.32 -14.55
C ALA A 168 14.59 -28.48 -13.82
N PHE A 169 15.54 -29.14 -14.48
CA PHE A 169 16.86 -29.40 -13.92
C PHE A 169 17.96 -28.91 -14.84
N SER A 170 18.94 -28.21 -14.27
CA SER A 170 20.14 -27.78 -14.99
C SER A 170 21.41 -28.14 -14.24
N GLY A 171 22.37 -28.65 -14.99
CA GLY A 171 23.66 -29.04 -14.46
C GLY A 171 24.56 -29.60 -15.54
N ASN A 172 25.74 -30.03 -15.10
CA ASN A 172 26.73 -30.68 -15.92
C ASN A 172 26.99 -32.10 -15.42
N VAL A 173 26.97 -33.08 -16.32
CA VAL A 173 27.44 -34.43 -16.06
C VAL A 173 28.85 -34.62 -16.63
N ASP A 174 29.70 -35.38 -15.94
CA ASP A 174 31.07 -35.59 -16.40
C ASP A 174 31.14 -36.64 -17.52
N ALA A 175 31.70 -36.26 -18.67
CA ALA A 175 31.90 -37.15 -19.82
C ALA A 175 32.69 -38.44 -19.49
N ASN A 176 33.57 -38.39 -18.49
CA ASN A 176 34.42 -39.51 -18.08
C ASN A 176 33.92 -40.24 -16.82
N ALA A 177 32.69 -39.96 -16.37
CA ALA A 177 32.16 -40.60 -15.17
C ALA A 177 32.03 -42.12 -15.34
N THR A 178 32.46 -42.86 -14.32
CA THR A 178 32.30 -44.31 -14.21
C THR A 178 31.34 -44.73 -13.09
N GLN A 179 30.85 -43.76 -12.30
CA GLN A 179 29.97 -43.99 -11.17
C GLN A 179 28.65 -43.23 -11.38
N SER A 180 27.56 -43.82 -10.91
CA SER A 180 26.25 -43.17 -10.89
C SER A 180 26.21 -42.02 -9.88
N ARG A 181 25.34 -41.05 -10.12
CA ARG A 181 25.10 -39.92 -9.21
C ARG A 181 23.62 -39.64 -9.07
N ASN A 182 23.25 -39.10 -7.91
CA ASN A 182 21.87 -38.85 -7.52
C ASN A 182 21.66 -37.35 -7.44
N PHE A 183 20.57 -36.86 -8.03
CA PHE A 183 20.03 -35.54 -7.77
C PHE A 183 18.69 -35.69 -7.08
N GLU A 184 18.41 -34.82 -6.12
CA GLU A 184 17.18 -34.87 -5.36
C GLU A 184 16.46 -33.54 -5.49
N VAL A 185 15.21 -33.61 -5.91
CA VAL A 185 14.32 -32.46 -6.01
C VAL A 185 13.08 -32.73 -5.16
N SER A 186 12.64 -31.72 -4.41
CA SER A 186 11.41 -31.81 -3.64
C SER A 186 10.21 -31.71 -4.58
N VAL A 187 9.33 -32.71 -4.51
CA VAL A 187 8.05 -32.75 -5.21
C VAL A 187 6.91 -32.81 -4.19
N TRP A 188 5.82 -32.12 -4.52
CA TRP A 188 4.67 -31.96 -3.64
C TRP A 188 3.46 -32.66 -4.24
N SER A 189 2.67 -33.31 -3.39
CA SER A 189 1.40 -33.93 -3.77
C SER A 189 0.23 -32.95 -3.67
N SER A 190 -0.97 -33.39 -4.07
CA SER A 190 -2.17 -32.73 -3.57
C SER A 190 -2.26 -32.96 -2.05
N PRO A 191 -2.72 -31.98 -1.25
CA PRO A 191 -2.92 -32.15 0.18
C PRO A 191 -3.73 -33.42 0.46
N ASP A 192 -3.32 -34.20 1.45
CA ASP A 192 -4.07 -35.38 1.86
C ASP A 192 -5.36 -34.99 2.62
N ALA A 193 -6.17 -35.98 3.01
CA ALA A 193 -7.40 -35.73 3.78
C ALA A 193 -7.15 -35.17 5.21
N ALA A 194 -5.90 -35.17 5.68
CA ALA A 194 -5.47 -34.58 6.95
C ALA A 194 -4.91 -33.15 6.78
N GLY A 195 -4.72 -32.68 5.55
CA GLY A 195 -4.14 -31.38 5.22
C GLY A 195 -2.61 -31.36 5.19
N ASP A 196 -1.96 -32.49 5.46
CA ASP A 196 -0.51 -32.59 5.43
C ASP A 196 -0.05 -32.77 3.97
N ASN A 197 0.90 -31.95 3.56
CA ASN A 197 1.52 -32.01 2.24
C ASN A 197 3.04 -32.10 2.41
N ASP A 198 3.51 -33.22 2.97
CA ASP A 198 4.93 -33.43 3.25
C ASP A 198 5.77 -33.52 1.96
N PRO A 199 7.03 -33.03 1.97
CA PRO A 199 7.89 -33.08 0.80
C PRO A 199 8.31 -34.53 0.50
N TYR A 200 8.06 -34.97 -0.73
CA TYR A 200 8.68 -36.16 -1.28
C TYR A 200 9.95 -35.75 -2.03
N ALA A 201 11.02 -36.52 -1.93
CA ALA A 201 12.21 -36.28 -2.74
C ALA A 201 12.16 -37.19 -3.97
N LEU A 202 12.06 -36.59 -5.15
CA LEU A 202 12.29 -37.30 -6.41
C LEU A 202 13.80 -37.39 -6.63
N VAL A 203 14.33 -38.60 -6.47
CA VAL A 203 15.73 -38.92 -6.64
C VAL A 203 15.98 -39.40 -8.07
N MET A 204 16.68 -38.60 -8.84
CA MET A 204 17.14 -38.92 -10.20
C MET A 204 18.54 -39.53 -10.13
N THR A 205 18.66 -40.81 -10.43
CA THR A 205 19.95 -41.51 -10.47
C THR A 205 20.44 -41.61 -11.90
N TRP A 206 21.47 -40.82 -12.22
CA TRP A 206 22.16 -40.79 -13.50
C TRP A 206 23.21 -41.88 -13.55
N THR A 207 23.06 -42.83 -14.48
CA THR A 207 24.01 -43.91 -14.70
C THR A 207 24.68 -43.73 -16.07
N PRO A 208 26.02 -43.66 -16.14
CA PRO A 208 26.71 -43.52 -17.40
C PRO A 208 26.53 -44.78 -18.27
N GLY A 209 26.34 -44.57 -19.57
CA GLY A 209 26.31 -45.63 -20.56
C GLY A 209 27.69 -46.21 -20.87
N ALA A 210 27.81 -46.90 -22.00
CA ALA A 210 29.10 -47.43 -22.43
C ALA A 210 30.15 -46.30 -22.61
N PRO A 211 31.45 -46.58 -22.41
CA PRO A 211 32.50 -45.58 -22.63
C PRO A 211 32.40 -44.96 -24.02
N ASN A 212 32.51 -43.63 -24.12
CA ASN A 212 32.40 -42.83 -25.36
C ASN A 212 31.02 -42.83 -26.04
N SER A 213 29.96 -43.28 -25.38
CA SER A 213 28.62 -43.30 -25.98
C SER A 213 27.84 -41.99 -25.83
N ASN A 214 28.30 -41.03 -25.02
CA ASN A 214 27.56 -39.83 -24.61
C ASN A 214 26.11 -40.11 -24.15
N ALA A 215 25.88 -41.36 -23.74
CA ALA A 215 24.59 -41.90 -23.35
C ALA A 215 24.52 -41.98 -21.83
N TRP A 216 23.37 -41.60 -21.29
CA TRP A 216 23.06 -41.72 -19.87
C TRP A 216 21.69 -42.35 -19.69
N THR A 217 21.54 -43.14 -18.64
CA THR A 217 20.23 -43.63 -18.23
C THR A 217 19.89 -43.00 -16.89
N VAL A 218 18.77 -42.27 -16.86
CA VAL A 218 18.21 -41.69 -15.64
C VAL A 218 17.14 -42.64 -15.14
N SER A 219 17.30 -43.07 -13.89
CA SER A 219 16.28 -43.85 -13.17
C SER A 219 15.74 -43.00 -12.03
N TYR A 220 14.44 -43.15 -11.75
CA TYR A 220 13.75 -42.32 -10.78
C TYR A 220 13.38 -43.14 -9.55
N THR A 221 13.62 -42.57 -8.37
CA THR A 221 13.21 -43.17 -7.10
C THR A 221 12.53 -42.09 -6.28
N VAL A 222 11.36 -42.38 -5.74
CA VAL A 222 10.63 -41.44 -4.89
C VAL A 222 10.91 -41.80 -3.45
N ARG A 223 11.50 -40.88 -2.70
CA ARG A 223 11.72 -41.02 -1.27
C ARG A 223 10.63 -40.27 -0.53
N GLY A 224 9.82 -41.01 0.23
CA GLY A 224 8.79 -40.43 1.08
C GLY A 224 9.38 -39.76 2.34
N PRO A 225 8.53 -39.05 3.11
CA PRO A 225 8.93 -38.36 4.34
C PRO A 225 9.52 -39.31 5.40
N ASP A 226 9.00 -40.55 5.44
CA ASP A 226 9.48 -41.63 6.32
C ASP A 226 10.85 -42.20 5.94
N GLY A 227 11.49 -41.66 4.90
CA GLY A 227 12.76 -42.14 4.35
C GLY A 227 12.65 -43.38 3.46
N THR A 228 11.45 -43.93 3.30
CA THR A 228 11.20 -45.08 2.41
C THR A 228 11.37 -44.67 0.95
N SER A 229 12.24 -45.37 0.23
CA SER A 229 12.52 -45.12 -1.18
C SER A 229 11.83 -46.15 -2.08
N THR A 230 10.96 -45.70 -2.97
CA THR A 230 10.22 -46.53 -3.92
C THR A 230 10.77 -46.28 -5.33
N PRO A 231 11.41 -47.28 -5.98
CA PRO A 231 11.89 -47.12 -7.34
C PRO A 231 10.70 -47.06 -8.31
N LEU A 232 10.77 -46.15 -9.28
CA LEU A 232 9.79 -46.03 -10.35
C LEU A 232 10.20 -46.91 -11.54
N PRO A 233 9.23 -47.49 -12.27
CA PRO A 233 9.51 -48.32 -13.44
C PRO A 233 10.00 -47.51 -14.65
N GLU A 234 9.73 -46.21 -14.65
CA GLU A 234 10.10 -45.29 -15.72
C GLU A 234 11.61 -45.03 -15.69
N THR A 235 12.25 -45.11 -16.86
CA THR A 235 13.65 -44.72 -17.04
C THR A 235 13.77 -43.86 -18.29
N THR A 236 14.60 -42.83 -18.22
CA THR A 236 14.80 -41.88 -19.33
C THR A 236 16.20 -42.07 -19.89
N ALA A 237 16.28 -42.41 -21.17
CA ALA A 237 17.55 -42.49 -21.88
C ALA A 237 17.93 -41.10 -22.40
N VAL A 238 18.96 -40.51 -21.80
CA VAL A 238 19.49 -39.19 -22.17
C VAL A 238 20.66 -39.33 -23.13
N GLN A 239 20.72 -38.49 -24.15
CA GLN A 239 21.83 -38.42 -25.11
C GLN A 239 22.33 -36.99 -25.23
N PHE A 240 23.66 -36.85 -25.25
CA PHE A 240 24.34 -35.59 -25.55
C PHE A 240 25.04 -35.65 -26.92
N ASP A 241 25.19 -34.50 -27.57
CA ASP A 241 25.95 -34.40 -28.82
C ASP A 241 27.47 -34.43 -28.57
N GLY A 242 28.26 -34.36 -29.65
CA GLY A 242 29.72 -34.28 -29.57
C GLY A 242 30.27 -32.95 -29.01
N LEU A 243 29.41 -31.96 -28.78
CA LEU A 243 29.74 -30.65 -28.19
C LEU A 243 29.31 -30.55 -26.72
N GLY A 244 28.68 -31.59 -26.17
CA GLY A 244 28.21 -31.64 -24.78
C GLY A 244 26.83 -31.03 -24.55
N GLN A 245 26.04 -30.79 -25.60
CA GLN A 245 24.67 -30.29 -25.52
C GLN A 245 23.66 -31.43 -25.45
N TYR A 246 22.56 -31.22 -24.73
CA TYR A 246 21.46 -32.17 -24.62
C TYR A 246 20.70 -32.31 -25.96
N VAL A 247 20.42 -33.56 -26.36
CA VAL A 247 19.77 -33.87 -27.66
C VAL A 247 18.48 -34.67 -27.49
N SER A 248 18.44 -35.61 -26.55
CA SER A 248 17.32 -36.54 -26.39
C SER A 248 17.10 -36.90 -24.93
N PRO A 249 15.84 -37.13 -24.51
CA PRO A 249 14.59 -36.93 -25.27
C PRO A 249 14.25 -35.45 -25.54
N PRO A 250 13.69 -35.10 -26.72
CA PRO A 250 13.34 -33.72 -27.08
C PRO A 250 12.12 -33.17 -26.32
N ASP A 251 11.24 -34.06 -25.85
CA ASP A 251 10.10 -33.72 -24.99
C ASP A 251 10.44 -34.01 -23.52
N PRO A 252 9.88 -33.26 -22.55
CA PRO A 252 10.05 -33.54 -21.13
C PRO A 252 9.59 -34.97 -20.80
N ALA A 253 10.38 -35.66 -19.97
CA ALA A 253 10.01 -37.00 -19.52
C ALA A 253 8.85 -36.91 -18.53
N VAL A 254 7.71 -37.52 -18.84
CA VAL A 254 6.56 -37.56 -17.92
C VAL A 254 6.71 -38.78 -17.02
N ILE A 255 6.69 -38.55 -15.72
CA ILE A 255 6.92 -39.54 -14.68
C ILE A 255 5.68 -39.59 -13.80
N SER A 256 5.14 -40.78 -13.57
CA SER A 256 4.05 -40.97 -12.63
C SER A 256 4.61 -41.21 -11.23
N VAL A 257 4.57 -40.20 -10.38
CA VAL A 257 5.00 -40.30 -8.98
C VAL A 257 3.82 -40.77 -8.12
N PRO A 258 3.86 -41.98 -7.53
CA PRO A 258 2.87 -42.42 -6.56
C PRO A 258 3.20 -41.83 -5.18
N PHE A 259 2.19 -41.28 -4.52
CA PHE A 259 2.29 -40.77 -3.16
C PHE A 259 1.66 -41.75 -2.16
N ALA A 260 2.06 -41.67 -0.88
CA ALA A 260 1.59 -42.61 0.15
C ALA A 260 0.08 -42.52 0.41
N ASN A 261 -0.55 -41.40 0.05
CA ASN A 261 -2.00 -41.19 0.12
C ASN A 261 -2.80 -41.97 -0.97
N GLY A 262 -2.12 -42.69 -1.87
CA GLY A 262 -2.74 -43.45 -2.96
C GLY A 262 -3.07 -42.62 -4.21
N THR A 263 -2.73 -41.34 -4.24
CA THR A 263 -2.78 -40.49 -5.44
C THR A 263 -1.47 -40.60 -6.21
N SER A 264 -1.54 -40.38 -7.53
CA SER A 264 -0.36 -40.26 -8.38
C SER A 264 -0.44 -38.95 -9.16
N SER A 265 0.66 -38.19 -9.19
CA SER A 265 0.79 -37.02 -10.06
C SER A 265 1.74 -37.34 -11.20
N SER A 266 1.34 -36.95 -12.42
CA SER A 266 2.23 -36.93 -13.57
C SER A 266 3.11 -35.68 -13.49
N ILE A 267 4.41 -35.87 -13.29
CA ILE A 267 5.40 -34.80 -13.23
C ILE A 267 6.19 -34.82 -14.54
N SER A 268 6.18 -33.70 -15.25
CA SER A 268 7.06 -33.49 -16.40
C SER A 268 8.44 -33.08 -15.91
N VAL A 269 9.47 -33.84 -16.29
CA VAL A 269 10.87 -33.55 -15.96
C VAL A 269 11.57 -33.03 -17.19
N ASP A 270 11.92 -31.76 -17.18
CA ASP A 270 12.72 -31.13 -18.21
C ASP A 270 14.21 -31.23 -17.87
N LEU A 271 14.96 -31.86 -18.79
CA LEU A 271 16.40 -32.07 -18.72
C LEU A 271 17.14 -31.29 -19.83
N SER A 272 16.45 -30.45 -20.60
CA SER A 272 16.99 -29.72 -21.75
C SER A 272 18.17 -28.80 -21.40
N HIS A 273 18.24 -28.35 -20.15
CA HIS A 273 19.28 -27.48 -19.62
C HIS A 273 20.51 -28.23 -19.06
N MET A 274 20.64 -29.52 -19.38
CA MET A 274 21.79 -30.34 -19.01
C MET A 274 22.93 -30.24 -20.03
N THR A 275 24.17 -30.30 -19.55
CA THR A 275 25.37 -30.39 -20.39
C THR A 275 26.26 -31.56 -20.00
N GLN A 276 27.14 -31.95 -20.92
CA GLN A 276 28.17 -32.95 -20.68
C GLN A 276 29.56 -32.40 -21.00
N PHE A 277 30.29 -31.98 -19.98
CA PHE A 277 31.69 -31.55 -20.06
C PHE A 277 32.57 -32.35 -19.10
N GLY A 278 33.73 -32.78 -19.59
CA GLY A 278 34.72 -33.48 -18.79
C GLY A 278 35.52 -32.55 -17.86
N GLY A 279 36.03 -33.11 -16.77
CA GLY A 279 37.06 -32.46 -15.94
C GLY A 279 36.55 -31.57 -14.79
N GLY A 280 35.25 -31.30 -14.73
CA GLY A 280 34.61 -30.59 -13.61
C GLY A 280 33.88 -31.49 -12.62
N GLY A 281 33.73 -32.79 -12.91
CA GLY A 281 32.82 -33.65 -12.19
C GLY A 281 31.35 -33.30 -12.47
N PHE A 282 30.46 -33.89 -11.66
CA PHE A 282 29.03 -33.61 -11.70
C PHE A 282 28.75 -32.31 -10.93
N VAL A 283 28.10 -31.35 -11.58
CA VAL A 283 27.79 -30.04 -10.99
C VAL A 283 26.31 -29.75 -11.20
N GLU A 284 25.58 -29.51 -10.11
CA GLU A 284 24.23 -28.95 -10.16
C GLU A 284 24.32 -27.43 -10.25
N ASN A 285 23.60 -26.83 -11.19
CA ASN A 285 23.53 -25.37 -11.32
C ASN A 285 22.28 -24.82 -10.63
N TRP A 286 21.12 -25.34 -11.01
CA TRP A 286 19.82 -24.96 -10.44
C TRP A 286 18.79 -26.07 -10.66
N GLN A 287 17.77 -26.05 -9.82
CA GLN A 287 16.59 -26.90 -9.91
C GLN A 287 15.36 -26.04 -9.59
N GLU A 288 14.30 -26.19 -10.37
CA GLU A 288 13.04 -25.47 -10.19
C GLU A 288 11.88 -26.44 -10.28
N GLY A 289 10.95 -26.34 -9.32
CA GLY A 289 9.69 -27.08 -9.32
C GLY A 289 8.54 -26.11 -9.08
N ASN A 290 7.42 -26.33 -9.77
CA ASN A 290 6.27 -25.42 -9.69
C ASN A 290 5.32 -25.70 -8.51
N GLY A 291 5.46 -26.84 -7.83
CA GLY A 291 4.64 -27.18 -6.67
C GLY A 291 5.18 -26.58 -5.37
N TYR A 292 4.29 -26.36 -4.41
CA TYR A 292 4.62 -25.81 -3.09
C TYR A 292 3.70 -26.35 -1.99
N PRO A 293 4.17 -26.42 -0.73
CA PRO A 293 3.34 -26.87 0.39
C PRO A 293 2.29 -25.83 0.76
N GLU A 294 1.35 -26.22 1.62
CA GLU A 294 0.46 -25.25 2.22
C GLU A 294 1.25 -24.17 2.98
N GLY A 295 0.78 -22.93 2.85
CA GLY A 295 1.41 -21.76 3.45
C GLY A 295 0.50 -21.14 4.49
N ARG A 296 1.00 -20.97 5.72
CA ARG A 296 0.34 -20.12 6.72
C ARG A 296 0.81 -18.69 6.56
N VAL A 297 -0.06 -17.73 6.85
CA VAL A 297 0.30 -16.31 6.81
C VAL A 297 1.43 -16.05 7.79
N SER A 298 2.54 -15.50 7.29
CA SER A 298 3.70 -15.13 8.08
C SER A 298 3.79 -13.63 8.29
N ASN A 299 3.62 -12.85 7.21
CA ASN A 299 3.75 -11.41 7.26
C ASN A 299 2.80 -10.74 6.25
N THR A 300 2.32 -9.55 6.60
CA THR A 300 1.42 -8.76 5.76
C THR A 300 2.00 -7.35 5.62
N ALA A 301 2.21 -6.90 4.40
CA ALA A 301 2.82 -5.60 4.10
C ALA A 301 2.23 -4.97 2.83
N PHE A 302 2.26 -3.65 2.74
CA PHE A 302 1.94 -2.97 1.49
C PHE A 302 3.14 -2.88 0.54
N ASP A 303 2.87 -3.07 -0.74
CA ASP A 303 3.80 -2.79 -1.84
C ASP A 303 3.67 -1.32 -2.30
N ASN A 304 4.61 -0.81 -3.09
CA ASN A 304 4.62 0.56 -3.64
C ASN A 304 3.48 0.85 -4.63
N ARG A 305 2.66 -0.16 -4.95
CA ARG A 305 1.40 -0.04 -5.70
C ARG A 305 0.17 0.09 -4.80
N GLY A 306 0.35 0.08 -3.48
CA GLY A 306 -0.75 0.02 -2.51
C GLY A 306 -1.46 -1.34 -2.45
N ARG A 307 -0.82 -2.39 -2.96
CA ARG A 307 -1.32 -3.76 -2.85
C ARG A 307 -0.93 -4.33 -1.50
N LEU A 308 -1.89 -4.92 -0.79
CA LEU A 308 -1.66 -5.70 0.41
C LEU A 308 -1.08 -7.05 0.01
N MET A 309 0.23 -7.20 0.21
CA MET A 309 0.98 -8.42 -0.03
C MET A 309 1.02 -9.25 1.25
N VAL A 310 0.66 -10.52 1.11
CA VAL A 310 0.73 -11.51 2.18
C VAL A 310 1.84 -12.47 1.83
N GLN A 311 2.82 -12.58 2.72
CA GLN A 311 3.89 -13.55 2.65
C GLN A 311 3.50 -14.77 3.48
N TYR A 312 3.61 -15.94 2.87
CA TYR A 312 3.29 -17.21 3.50
C TYR A 312 4.56 -17.92 3.97
N SER A 313 4.42 -18.85 4.92
CA SER A 313 5.51 -19.67 5.45
C SER A 313 6.20 -20.54 4.41
N ASN A 314 5.54 -20.81 3.28
CA ASN A 314 6.09 -21.55 2.14
C ASN A 314 6.91 -20.66 1.18
N GLY A 315 7.15 -19.39 1.53
CA GLY A 315 7.93 -18.43 0.73
C GLY A 315 7.13 -17.79 -0.41
N GLN A 316 5.90 -18.22 -0.67
CA GLN A 316 5.04 -17.61 -1.67
C GLN A 316 4.49 -16.27 -1.16
N SER A 317 4.23 -15.36 -2.09
CA SER A 317 3.63 -14.05 -1.81
C SER A 317 2.41 -13.83 -2.70
N ARG A 318 1.28 -13.44 -2.10
CA ARG A 318 0.03 -13.16 -2.83
C ARG A 318 -0.48 -11.76 -2.52
N ALA A 319 -0.98 -11.07 -3.53
CA ALA A 319 -1.69 -9.82 -3.36
C ALA A 319 -3.18 -10.11 -3.14
N LEU A 320 -3.79 -9.53 -2.10
CA LEU A 320 -5.22 -9.76 -1.80
C LEU A 320 -6.10 -8.54 -2.05
N TYR A 321 -5.60 -7.36 -1.69
CA TYR A 321 -6.33 -6.10 -1.81
C TYR A 321 -5.45 -5.02 -2.41
N GLN A 322 -6.06 -4.04 -3.07
CA GLN A 322 -5.39 -2.81 -3.48
C GLN A 322 -6.16 -1.60 -2.97
N LEU A 323 -5.45 -0.70 -2.30
CA LEU A 323 -6.00 0.55 -1.80
C LEU A 323 -6.56 1.41 -2.94
N ALA A 324 -7.76 1.92 -2.73
CA ALA A 324 -8.36 2.90 -3.64
C ALA A 324 -7.90 4.30 -3.29
N VAL A 325 -7.56 5.07 -4.33
CA VAL A 325 -7.18 6.48 -4.21
C VAL A 325 -8.22 7.30 -4.96
N ALA A 326 -8.75 8.33 -4.31
CA ALA A 326 -9.66 9.31 -4.91
C ALA A 326 -8.91 10.62 -5.15
N ASP A 327 -9.00 11.17 -6.35
CA ASP A 327 -8.48 12.51 -6.65
C ASP A 327 -9.61 13.44 -7.07
N PHE A 328 -9.44 14.73 -6.75
CA PHE A 328 -10.44 15.76 -6.94
C PHE A 328 -9.87 16.90 -7.76
N PRO A 329 -10.64 17.48 -8.71
CA PRO A 329 -10.22 18.68 -9.43
C PRO A 329 -9.99 19.89 -8.51
N ALA A 330 -10.80 20.04 -7.45
CA ALA A 330 -10.71 21.14 -6.50
C ALA A 330 -10.77 20.64 -5.04
N PRO A 331 -9.68 20.02 -4.52
CA PRO A 331 -9.67 19.43 -3.18
C PRO A 331 -9.87 20.46 -2.05
N GLN A 332 -9.54 21.73 -2.28
CA GLN A 332 -9.75 22.83 -1.34
C GLN A 332 -11.24 23.12 -1.05
N LYS A 333 -12.15 22.54 -1.85
CA LYS A 333 -13.60 22.67 -1.70
C LYS A 333 -14.26 21.50 -0.99
N LEU A 334 -13.48 20.51 -0.54
CA LEU A 334 -14.00 19.43 0.28
C LEU A 334 -14.39 19.95 1.67
N ASP A 335 -15.47 19.40 2.22
CA ASP A 335 -15.93 19.77 3.56
C ASP A 335 -15.13 19.01 4.63
N ASP A 336 -14.95 19.61 5.81
CA ASP A 336 -14.19 19.01 6.89
C ASP A 336 -15.07 18.08 7.73
N ALA A 337 -14.66 16.82 7.86
CA ALA A 337 -15.37 15.83 8.67
C ALA A 337 -14.74 15.65 10.06
N GLY A 338 -13.67 16.41 10.36
CA GLY A 338 -12.86 16.25 11.56
C GLY A 338 -11.86 15.10 11.43
N SER A 339 -11.01 14.91 12.44
CA SER A 339 -10.02 13.82 12.49
C SER A 339 -9.14 13.66 11.23
N THR A 340 -8.78 14.76 10.57
CA THR A 340 -8.03 14.78 9.28
C THR A 340 -8.76 14.13 8.09
N MET A 341 -10.10 14.09 8.16
CA MET A 341 -10.96 13.54 7.13
C MET A 341 -11.77 14.63 6.44
N PHE A 342 -12.17 14.33 5.22
CA PHE A 342 -12.91 15.20 4.33
C PHE A 342 -14.15 14.48 3.82
N THR A 343 -15.25 15.19 3.63
CA THR A 343 -16.43 14.68 2.92
C THR A 343 -16.55 15.32 1.55
N TYR A 344 -17.28 14.64 0.66
CA TYR A 344 -17.48 15.10 -0.70
C TYR A 344 -18.43 16.30 -0.74
N ASN A 345 -17.99 17.37 -1.41
CA ASN A 345 -18.82 18.52 -1.74
C ASN A 345 -18.94 18.63 -3.28
N PRO A 346 -20.14 18.83 -3.85
CA PRO A 346 -20.32 19.04 -5.29
C PRO A 346 -19.44 20.15 -5.90
N GLU A 347 -19.05 21.16 -5.11
CA GLU A 347 -18.12 22.21 -5.56
C GLU A 347 -16.69 21.73 -5.82
N ALA A 348 -16.28 20.59 -5.23
CA ALA A 348 -14.96 20.00 -5.44
C ALA A 348 -14.81 19.29 -6.80
N GLY A 349 -15.93 19.02 -7.48
CA GLY A 349 -16.01 18.19 -8.68
C GLY A 349 -16.01 16.70 -8.36
N ALA A 350 -16.57 15.87 -9.23
CA ALA A 350 -16.72 14.44 -8.99
C ALA A 350 -15.36 13.76 -8.74
N PRO A 351 -15.26 12.87 -7.72
CA PRO A 351 -14.03 12.13 -7.45
C PRO A 351 -13.70 11.19 -8.61
N GLU A 352 -12.44 11.19 -9.01
CA GLU A 352 -11.88 10.13 -9.83
C GLU A 352 -11.23 9.09 -8.92
N ILE A 353 -11.81 7.90 -8.86
CA ILE A 353 -11.31 6.80 -8.05
C ILE A 353 -10.50 5.87 -8.95
N TYR A 354 -9.25 5.61 -8.59
CA TYR A 354 -8.35 4.76 -9.35
C TYR A 354 -7.38 3.99 -8.45
N ALA A 355 -6.79 2.96 -9.02
CA ALA A 355 -5.72 2.21 -8.38
C ALA A 355 -4.38 2.87 -8.66
N ALA A 356 -3.63 3.20 -7.61
CA ALA A 356 -2.32 3.80 -7.75
C ALA A 356 -1.35 2.83 -8.47
N GLN A 357 -0.66 3.34 -9.48
CA GLN A 357 0.36 2.58 -10.20
C GLN A 357 1.75 2.91 -9.67
N ALA A 358 2.65 1.93 -9.71
CA ALA A 358 4.04 2.15 -9.33
C ALA A 358 4.64 3.27 -10.20
N ALA A 359 5.32 4.24 -9.57
CA ALA A 359 5.98 5.36 -10.24
C ALA A 359 5.06 6.21 -11.15
N SER A 360 3.77 6.28 -10.84
CA SER A 360 2.87 7.23 -11.50
C SER A 360 3.30 8.68 -11.20
N THR A 361 3.19 9.55 -12.21
CA THR A 361 3.44 10.98 -12.06
C THR A 361 2.35 11.70 -11.27
N ARG A 362 1.17 11.07 -11.11
CA ARG A 362 0.02 11.64 -10.37
C ARG A 362 0.13 11.37 -8.87
N THR A 363 0.27 10.09 -8.52
CA THR A 363 0.32 9.63 -7.13
C THR A 363 1.12 8.34 -7.04
N ALA A 364 2.16 8.35 -6.21
CA ALA A 364 2.89 7.16 -5.82
C ALA A 364 2.55 6.78 -4.38
N ILE A 365 2.34 5.50 -4.12
CA ILE A 365 2.19 4.99 -2.76
C ILE A 365 3.58 4.61 -2.25
N VAL A 366 3.91 5.08 -1.05
CA VAL A 366 5.12 4.71 -0.33
C VAL A 366 4.72 3.87 0.87
N SER A 367 5.10 2.61 0.88
CA SER A 367 4.83 1.71 2.01
C SER A 367 5.77 2.01 3.19
N GLY A 368 5.33 1.62 4.39
CA GLY A 368 6.09 1.80 5.63
C GLY A 368 6.34 3.26 6.00
N SER A 369 5.47 4.16 5.57
CA SER A 369 5.64 5.61 5.69
C SER A 369 4.33 6.32 5.98
N VAL A 370 4.40 7.51 6.56
CA VAL A 370 3.25 8.39 6.80
C VAL A 370 3.54 9.81 6.30
N GLU A 371 2.50 10.53 5.92
CA GLU A 371 2.61 11.94 5.56
C GLU A 371 2.58 12.82 6.83
N ALA A 372 3.61 13.64 7.04
CA ALA A 372 3.63 14.62 8.12
C ALA A 372 2.64 15.78 7.87
N SER A 373 2.32 16.53 8.93
CA SER A 373 1.53 17.76 8.83
C SER A 373 2.17 18.75 7.86
N THR A 374 1.35 19.48 7.09
CA THR A 374 1.85 20.53 6.18
C THR A 374 2.20 21.84 6.88
N VAL A 375 2.08 21.88 8.21
CA VAL A 375 2.29 23.08 9.03
C VAL A 375 3.77 23.42 9.13
N ASP A 376 4.13 24.66 8.76
CA ASP A 376 5.45 25.23 9.03
C ASP A 376 5.38 26.12 10.27
N VAL A 377 5.88 25.59 11.38
CA VAL A 377 5.85 26.25 12.70
C VAL A 377 6.56 27.61 12.69
N ALA A 378 7.65 27.77 11.94
CA ALA A 378 8.38 29.03 11.88
C ALA A 378 7.54 30.11 11.16
N LYS A 379 6.85 29.71 10.09
CA LYS A 379 5.89 30.57 9.38
C LYS A 379 4.70 30.91 10.29
N GLU A 380 4.12 29.92 10.97
CA GLU A 380 2.98 30.12 11.87
C GLU A 380 3.31 31.07 13.04
N PHE A 381 4.49 30.96 13.67
CA PHE A 381 4.91 31.90 14.72
C PHE A 381 5.11 33.32 14.19
N THR A 382 5.65 33.47 12.98
CA THR A 382 5.78 34.79 12.34
C THR A 382 4.40 35.40 12.07
N ASN A 383 3.48 34.61 11.53
CA ASN A 383 2.09 35.00 11.32
C ASN A 383 1.40 35.36 12.65
N MET A 384 1.68 34.63 13.73
CA MET A 384 1.15 34.91 15.07
C MET A 384 1.61 36.29 15.58
N ILE A 385 2.91 36.59 15.46
CA ILE A 385 3.48 37.86 15.92
C ILE A 385 2.91 39.04 15.12
N THR A 386 2.82 38.91 13.79
CA THR A 386 2.22 39.95 12.94
C THR A 386 0.74 40.15 13.25
N THR A 387 0.01 39.07 13.47
CA THR A 387 -1.41 39.05 13.83
C THR A 387 -1.67 39.69 15.19
N GLN A 388 -0.88 39.33 16.21
CA GLN A 388 -0.95 39.96 17.54
C GLN A 388 -0.65 41.46 17.49
N LYS A 389 0.33 41.87 16.67
CA LYS A 389 0.65 43.29 16.46
C LYS A 389 -0.51 44.04 15.77
N ALA A 390 -1.14 43.44 14.77
CA ALA A 390 -2.31 44.01 14.10
C ALA A 390 -3.52 44.14 15.04
N TYR A 391 -3.77 43.13 15.88
CA TYR A 391 -4.84 43.17 16.89
C TYR A 391 -4.61 44.29 17.92
N SER A 392 -3.40 44.38 18.49
CA SER A 392 -3.07 45.43 19.48
C SER A 392 -3.07 46.84 18.90
N THR A 393 -2.69 47.00 17.63
CA THR A 393 -2.81 48.27 16.90
C THR A 393 -4.29 48.65 16.73
N SER A 394 -5.14 47.71 16.30
CA SER A 394 -6.58 47.94 16.13
C SER A 394 -7.27 48.27 17.46
N ALA A 395 -6.89 47.59 18.55
CA ALA A 395 -7.37 47.89 19.90
C ALA A 395 -6.96 49.30 20.37
N THR A 396 -5.77 49.75 19.99
CA THR A 396 -5.31 51.13 20.29
C THR A 396 -6.17 52.16 19.55
N VAL A 397 -6.50 51.93 18.27
CA VAL A 397 -7.40 52.80 17.48
C VAL A 397 -8.83 52.81 18.05
N PHE A 398 -9.30 51.64 18.52
CA PHE A 398 -10.59 51.54 19.20
C PHE A 398 -10.61 52.40 20.48
N ARG A 399 -9.59 52.27 21.33
CA ARG A 399 -9.48 53.06 22.57
C ARG A 399 -9.40 54.56 22.31
N THR A 400 -8.60 55.01 21.34
CA THR A 400 -8.53 56.44 21.03
C THR A 400 -9.85 56.98 20.47
N SER A 401 -10.57 56.17 19.70
CA SER A 401 -11.93 56.52 19.22
C SER A 401 -12.93 56.62 20.38
N ASP A 402 -12.88 55.69 21.34
CA ASP A 402 -13.72 55.72 22.55
C ASP A 402 -13.43 56.95 23.43
N GLU A 403 -12.16 57.26 23.67
CA GLU A 403 -11.74 58.47 24.40
C GLU A 403 -12.25 59.76 23.74
N MET A 404 -12.21 59.84 22.40
CA MET A 404 -12.79 60.97 21.65
C MET A 404 -14.32 61.06 21.81
N MET A 405 -15.03 59.93 21.78
CA MET A 405 -16.48 59.91 22.03
C MET A 405 -16.83 60.37 23.45
N GLN A 406 -16.09 59.87 24.44
CA GLN A 406 -16.30 60.25 25.84
C GLN A 406 -16.07 61.75 26.03
N THR A 407 -14.99 62.29 25.46
CA THR A 407 -14.68 63.73 25.49
C THR A 407 -15.78 64.56 24.83
N ALA A 408 -16.24 64.15 23.64
CA ALA A 408 -17.33 64.82 22.95
C ALA A 408 -18.65 64.77 23.74
N SER A 409 -18.95 63.65 24.41
CA SER A 409 -20.13 63.51 25.26
C SER A 409 -20.07 64.41 26.50
N GLY A 410 -18.88 64.58 27.08
CA GLY A 410 -18.62 65.45 28.23
C GLY A 410 -18.74 66.95 27.91
N LEU A 411 -18.44 67.36 26.68
CA LEU A 411 -18.59 68.75 26.21
C LEU A 411 -20.05 69.17 25.97
N LYS A 412 -20.97 68.21 25.84
CA LYS A 412 -22.40 68.48 25.59
C LYS A 412 -23.17 68.81 26.89
N ARG A 413 -22.48 68.95 28.03
CA ARG A 413 -23.12 69.15 29.33
C ARG A 413 -23.06 70.59 29.80
#